data_AF-A0A1S1Y7N3-F1
#
_entry.id   AF-A0A1S1Y7N3-F1
#
_cell.length_a   1.000
_cell.length_b   1.000
_cell.length_c   1.000
_cell.angle_alpha   90.00
_cell.angle_beta   90.00
_cell.angle_gamma   90.00
#
_symmetry.space_group_name_H-M   'P 1'
#
loop_
_entity.id
_entity.type
_entity.pdbx_description
1 polymer ?
#
loop_
_entity_poly.entity_id
_entity_poly.type
_entity_poly.pdbx_seq_one_letter_code
_entity_poly.pdbx_strand_id
1 'polypeptide(L)'
;MERQAQQGWGDKVIERLSHDLRVAFRDMKGFSRANLMYMRAFVDAWPDAEIVQQLVGQLPWGHNLVILSKLQDIENLKRYAERAIEYPWATTPAKGVYR
;
A
#
# COMPACT_ATOMS: atom_id res chain seq x y z
N MET A 1 -14.78 -18.93 -7.38
CA MET A 1 -14.65 -17.78 -8.31
C MET A 1 -13.16 -17.58 -8.61
N GLU A 2 -12.55 -18.52 -9.34
CA GLU A 2 -11.08 -18.70 -9.38
C GLU A 2 -10.52 -18.66 -10.81
N ARG A 3 -10.99 -17.75 -11.67
CA ARG A 3 -10.69 -17.83 -13.11
C ARG A 3 -10.14 -16.56 -13.76
N GLN A 4 -9.52 -15.65 -13.00
CA GLN A 4 -8.80 -14.50 -13.60
C GLN A 4 -7.45 -14.15 -12.96
N ALA A 5 -6.98 -14.87 -11.92
CA ALA A 5 -5.76 -14.49 -11.19
C ALA A 5 -4.42 -14.92 -11.85
N GLN A 6 -4.44 -15.75 -12.91
CA GLN A 6 -3.23 -16.34 -13.48
C GLN A 6 -2.77 -15.77 -14.82
N GLN A 7 -3.55 -14.91 -15.49
CA GLN A 7 -3.08 -14.17 -16.67
C GLN A 7 -2.54 -12.82 -16.22
N GLY A 8 -1.43 -12.92 -15.48
CA GLY A 8 -0.86 -11.86 -14.67
C GLY A 8 -0.94 -10.47 -15.29
N TRP A 9 -1.27 -9.51 -14.43
CA TRP A 9 -0.82 -8.12 -14.58
C TRP A 9 0.70 -8.15 -14.75
N GLY A 10 1.16 -8.35 -15.98
CA GLY A 10 2.55 -8.50 -16.32
C GLY A 10 3.25 -7.14 -16.25
N ASP A 11 4.58 -7.16 -16.27
CA ASP A 11 5.40 -5.96 -16.24
C ASP A 11 4.94 -4.89 -17.25
N LYS A 12 4.54 -5.31 -18.45
CA LYS A 12 4.01 -4.43 -19.50
C LYS A 12 2.69 -3.76 -19.14
N VAL A 13 1.81 -4.44 -18.39
CA VAL A 13 0.52 -3.88 -17.96
C VAL A 13 0.74 -2.82 -16.90
N ILE A 14 1.60 -3.11 -15.91
CA ILE A 14 1.94 -2.15 -14.85
C ILE A 14 2.72 -0.95 -15.40
N GLU A 15 3.60 -1.18 -16.38
CA GLU A 15 4.34 -0.13 -17.07
C GLU A 15 3.40 0.80 -17.85
N ARG A 16 2.48 0.24 -18.64
CA ARG A 16 1.47 1.02 -19.37
C ARG A 16 0.54 1.79 -18.43
N LEU A 17 0.06 1.13 -17.38
CA LEU A 17 -0.80 1.77 -16.37
C LEU A 17 -0.07 2.92 -15.65
N SER A 18 1.20 2.72 -15.30
CA SER A 18 2.03 3.78 -14.71
C SER A 18 2.15 4.98 -15.64
N HIS A 19 2.41 4.74 -16.92
CA HIS A 19 2.48 5.80 -17.93
C HIS A 19 1.14 6.55 -18.05
N ASP A 20 0.05 5.82 -18.31
CA ASP A 20 -1.27 6.39 -18.56
C ASP A 20 -1.76 7.22 -17.36
N LEU A 21 -1.58 6.72 -16.13
CA LEU A 21 -1.95 7.45 -14.92
C LEU A 21 -1.10 8.71 -14.70
N ARG A 22 0.21 8.66 -14.99
CA ARG A 22 1.07 9.86 -14.87
C ARG A 22 0.75 10.92 -15.93
N VAL A 23 0.29 10.50 -17.11
CA VAL A 23 -0.15 11.42 -18.17
C VAL A 23 -1.51 12.02 -17.82
N ALA A 24 -2.46 11.22 -17.35
CA ALA A 24 -3.80 11.67 -16.98
C ALA A 24 -3.78 12.56 -15.73
N PHE A 25 -2.89 12.30 -14.78
CA PHE A 25 -2.82 12.97 -13.48
C PHE A 25 -1.43 13.57 -13.22
N ARG A 26 -1.02 14.54 -14.05
CA ARG A 26 0.35 15.11 -14.01
C ARG A 26 0.76 15.72 -12.68
N ASP A 27 -0.18 16.27 -11.92
CA ASP A 27 0.09 16.91 -10.62
C ASP A 27 0.07 15.91 -9.45
N MET A 28 -0.36 14.67 -9.68
CA MET A 28 -0.44 13.63 -8.66
C MET A 28 0.83 12.79 -8.62
N LYS A 29 1.29 12.50 -7.40
CA LYS A 29 2.41 11.57 -7.14
C LYS A 29 1.86 10.18 -6.81
N GLY A 30 2.72 9.16 -6.89
CA GLY A 30 2.35 7.78 -6.52
C GLY A 30 1.95 6.88 -7.68
N PHE A 31 2.05 7.31 -8.93
CA PHE A 31 1.77 6.47 -10.10
C PHE A 31 3.02 5.92 -10.78
N SER A 32 4.14 5.76 -10.06
CA SER A 32 5.32 5.10 -10.60
C SER A 32 5.12 3.58 -10.69
N ARG A 33 5.78 2.92 -11.64
CA ARG A 33 5.77 1.44 -11.78
C ARG A 33 6.06 0.73 -10.46
N ALA A 34 7.08 1.19 -9.73
CA ALA A 34 7.43 0.65 -8.42
C ALA A 34 6.29 0.81 -7.41
N ASN A 35 5.62 1.96 -7.41
CA ASN A 35 4.52 2.21 -6.50
C ASN A 35 3.30 1.33 -6.77
N LEU A 36 2.98 1.09 -8.04
CA LEU A 36 1.92 0.16 -8.43
C LEU A 36 2.26 -1.30 -8.05
N MET A 37 3.52 -1.70 -8.14
CA MET A 37 3.97 -3.00 -7.62
C MET A 37 3.82 -3.08 -6.11
N TYR A 38 4.11 -2.01 -5.36
CA TYR A 38 3.85 -1.96 -3.92
C TYR A 38 2.35 -2.01 -3.60
N MET A 39 1.49 -1.33 -4.37
CA MET A 39 0.03 -1.44 -4.21
C MET A 39 -0.45 -2.88 -4.36
N ARG A 40 0.05 -3.60 -5.36
CA ARG A 40 -0.25 -5.01 -5.54
C ARG A 40 0.25 -5.86 -4.37
N ALA A 41 1.53 -5.71 -4.00
CA ALA A 41 2.12 -6.45 -2.89
C ALA A 41 1.38 -6.19 -1.56
N PHE A 42 0.84 -4.98 -1.38
CA PHE A 42 0.03 -4.64 -0.22
C PHE A 42 -1.30 -5.40 -0.17
N VAL A 43 -2.01 -5.49 -1.30
CA VAL A 43 -3.24 -6.29 -1.39
C VAL A 43 -2.94 -7.79 -1.22
N ASP A 44 -1.84 -8.27 -1.79
CA ASP A 44 -1.42 -9.67 -1.67
C ASP A 44 -1.01 -10.02 -0.22
N ALA A 45 -0.44 -9.07 0.54
CA ALA A 45 -0.06 -9.26 1.94
C ALA A 45 -1.26 -9.27 2.90
N TRP A 46 -2.35 -8.58 2.55
CA TRP A 46 -3.54 -8.44 3.39
C TRP A 46 -4.78 -8.93 2.62
N PRO A 47 -5.11 -10.23 2.67
CA PRO A 47 -6.22 -10.79 1.89
C PRO A 47 -7.60 -10.32 2.36
N ASP A 48 -7.68 -9.76 3.57
CA ASP A 48 -8.90 -9.14 4.09
C ASP A 48 -9.09 -7.76 3.46
N ALA A 49 -10.07 -7.66 2.56
CA ALA A 49 -10.39 -6.45 1.85
C ALA A 49 -10.82 -5.29 2.76
N GLU A 50 -11.42 -5.58 3.92
CA GLU A 50 -11.85 -4.56 4.87
C GLU A 50 -10.63 -3.86 5.50
N ILE A 51 -9.61 -4.65 5.87
CA ILE A 51 -8.33 -4.14 6.37
C ILE A 51 -7.64 -3.27 5.31
N VAL A 52 -7.57 -3.76 4.07
CA VAL A 52 -6.94 -3.01 2.97
C VAL A 52 -7.66 -1.68 2.74
N GLN A 53 -8.99 -1.70 2.63
CA GLN A 53 -9.80 -0.50 2.40
C GLN A 53 -9.64 0.53 3.53
N GLN A 54 -9.66 0.06 4.78
CA GLN A 54 -9.48 0.93 5.93
C GLN A 54 -8.11 1.63 5.90
N LEU A 55 -7.03 0.89 5.62
CA LEU A 55 -5.67 1.43 5.62
C LEU A 55 -5.43 2.42 4.49
N VAL A 56 -5.85 2.09 3.26
CA VAL A 56 -5.65 3.00 2.11
C VAL A 56 -6.55 4.23 2.17
N GLY A 57 -7.71 4.13 2.84
CA GLY A 57 -8.64 5.24 3.02
C GLY A 57 -8.26 6.18 4.16
N GLN A 58 -7.65 5.67 5.23
CA GLN A 58 -7.33 6.45 6.43
C GLN A 58 -5.87 6.94 6.47
N LEU A 59 -4.94 6.24 5.82
CA LEU A 59 -3.53 6.55 5.87
C LEU A 59 -3.01 7.06 4.52
N PRO A 60 -2.18 8.12 4.51
CA PRO A 60 -1.46 8.51 3.31
C PRO A 60 -0.63 7.34 2.77
N TRP A 61 -0.52 7.23 1.45
CA TRP A 61 0.14 6.09 0.79
C TRP A 61 1.57 5.79 1.31
N GLY A 62 2.32 6.82 1.72
CA GLY A 62 3.65 6.63 2.33
C GLY A 62 3.64 5.77 3.60
N HIS A 63 2.59 5.84 4.42
CA HIS A 63 2.43 4.99 5.60
C HIS A 63 2.14 3.53 5.22
N ASN A 64 1.37 3.30 4.16
CA ASN A 64 1.11 1.94 3.64
C ASN A 64 2.41 1.26 3.18
N LEU A 65 3.37 2.01 2.63
CA LEU A 65 4.70 1.48 2.29
C LEU A 65 5.52 1.10 3.53
N VAL A 66 5.39 1.86 4.63
CA VAL A 66 6.04 1.54 5.91
C VAL A 66 5.45 0.26 6.51
N ILE A 67 4.13 0.12 6.47
CA ILE A 67 3.43 -1.10 6.88
C ILE A 67 3.94 -2.29 6.07
N LEU A 68 3.91 -2.19 4.74
CA LEU A 68 4.35 -3.27 3.84
C LEU A 68 5.80 -3.71 4.09
N SER A 69 6.69 -2.76 4.39
CA SER A 69 8.14 -3.04 4.52
C SER A 69 8.57 -3.45 5.92
N LYS A 70 7.84 -3.06 6.97
CA LYS A 70 8.30 -3.22 8.37
C LYS A 70 7.33 -3.99 9.27
N LEU A 71 6.06 -4.11 8.89
CA LEU A 71 5.02 -4.66 9.75
C LEU A 71 4.33 -5.79 9.00
N GLN A 72 4.72 -7.03 9.29
CA GLN A 72 4.14 -8.24 8.69
C GLN A 72 3.03 -8.87 9.57
N ASP A 73 2.71 -8.24 10.70
CA ASP A 73 1.71 -8.72 11.66
C ASP A 73 0.55 -7.71 11.83
N ILE A 74 -0.67 -8.24 11.95
CA ILE A 74 -1.92 -7.47 12.02
C ILE A 74 -1.98 -6.62 13.30
N GLU A 75 -1.51 -7.12 14.44
CA GLU A 75 -1.55 -6.39 15.71
C GLU A 75 -0.66 -5.15 15.64
N ASN A 76 0.56 -5.33 15.11
CA ASN A 76 1.51 -4.25 14.90
C ASN A 76 1.02 -3.23 13.86
N LEU A 77 0.33 -3.68 12.82
CA LEU A 77 -0.32 -2.82 11.84
C LEU A 77 -1.41 -1.94 12.47
N LYS A 78 -2.30 -2.52 13.30
CA LYS A 78 -3.38 -1.76 13.95
C LYS A 78 -2.83 -0.67 14.86
N ARG A 79 -1.85 -1.01 15.70
CA ARG A 79 -1.16 -0.03 16.58
C ARG A 79 -0.49 1.10 15.78
N TYR A 80 0.11 0.76 14.64
CA TYR A 80 0.72 1.77 13.77
C TYR A 80 -0.34 2.65 13.11
N ALA A 81 -1.43 2.08 12.61
CA ALA A 81 -2.53 2.81 11.99
C ALA A 81 -3.17 3.80 12.97
N GLU A 82 -3.47 3.36 14.19
CA GLU A 82 -3.99 4.24 15.27
C GLU A 82 -3.05 5.42 15.52
N ARG A 83 -1.75 5.16 15.66
CA ARG A 83 -0.75 6.22 15.83
C ARG A 83 -0.59 7.13 14.63
N ALA A 84 -0.70 6.61 13.41
CA ALA A 84 -0.57 7.41 12.20
C ALA A 84 -1.78 8.32 11.97
N ILE A 85 -2.96 7.93 12.47
CA ILE A 85 -4.15 8.80 12.52
C ILE A 85 -3.94 9.91 13.56
N GLU A 86 -3.39 9.58 14.74
CA GLU A 86 -3.11 10.56 15.79
C GLU A 86 -1.98 11.53 15.42
N TYR A 87 -0.96 11.05 14.70
CA TYR A 87 0.22 11.83 14.26
C TYR A 87 0.49 11.66 12.75
N PRO A 88 -0.26 12.36 11.87
CA PRO A 88 -0.21 12.15 10.41
C PRO A 88 1.14 12.48 9.73
N TRP A 89 2.03 13.20 10.42
CA TRP A 89 3.36 13.56 9.93
C TRP A 89 4.45 12.57 10.38
N ALA A 90 4.14 11.63 11.28
CA ALA A 90 5.10 10.69 11.86
C ALA A 90 5.22 9.42 11.00
N THR A 91 6.23 9.34 10.15
CA THR A 91 6.46 8.20 9.23
C THR A 91 7.28 7.06 9.83
N THR A 92 7.73 7.19 11.08
CA THR A 92 8.60 6.19 11.73
C THR A 92 7.80 5.37 12.76
N PRO A 93 7.69 4.04 12.61
CA PRO A 93 7.18 3.19 13.66
C PRO A 93 8.12 3.34 14.88
N ALA A 94 7.60 3.74 16.03
CA ALA A 94 8.40 3.90 17.24
C ALA A 94 9.23 2.64 17.52
N LYS A 95 10.57 2.81 17.59
CA LYS A 95 11.47 1.72 17.94
C LYS A 95 11.18 1.27 19.38
N GLY A 96 10.79 0.01 19.55
CA GLY A 96 10.56 -0.61 20.86
C GLY A 96 9.13 -1.09 21.14
N VAL A 97 8.16 -0.80 20.25
CA VAL A 97 6.74 -1.21 20.46
C VAL A 97 6.33 -2.43 19.61
N TYR A 98 7.09 -2.70 18.54
CA TYR A 98 6.81 -3.78 17.59
C TYR A 98 7.91 -4.83 17.76
N ARG A 99 7.65 -5.87 18.56
CA ARG A 99 8.51 -7.06 18.68
C ARG A 99 7.68 -8.29 18.40
#